data_AF-A0A9E2X573-F1
#
_entry.id   AF-A0A9E2X573-F1
#
_cell.length_a   1.000
_cell.length_b   1.000
_cell.length_c   1.000
_cell.angle_alpha   90.00
_cell.angle_beta   90.00
_cell.angle_gamma   90.00
#
_symmetry.space_group_name_H-M   'P 1'
#
loop_
_entity.id
_entity.type
_entity.pdbx_description
1 polymer ?
#
loop_
_entity_poly.entity_id
_entity_poly.type
_entity_poly.pdbx_seq_one_letter_code
_entity_poly.pdbx_strand_id
1 'polypeptide(L)'
;IDAYRTFLGLMEDGEHREEVLAQLVFAGMIDVQDRMLYNRSYTTGHKAYRARSVVEIGSAVGWENAHDVIYAGALDIAVGPRWHSVYEMACNVVTIFIEGKEVHAVPQSGTTERERELLANTGALTEGETGELIEALIREHEPAYIEKISALLLAGKAPRRIIDAIQLAAAQVVLETDGPNNFSMPQHTYEYCNTLGWFYDNFAHPQRLKLLYVAGSMVNQAAWNQTHSGWLKSASVRAPSGADRLNGQQIIERLEAALAALDPGESVAWTRAYLDSGEDRNHLTQRLALMAARFGNDPHNQEIPQCMLEDYDKNRCGDRERLLLACAHITASHRKYGDTFEASRRFGEAMGLAELQ
;
A
#
# COMPACT_ATOMS: atom_id res chain seq x y z
N ILE A 1 2.00 -31.03 -6.24
CA ILE A 1 1.39 -31.33 -7.56
C ILE A 1 -0.13 -31.43 -7.42
N ASP A 2 -0.68 -32.27 -6.53
CA ASP A 2 -2.14 -32.44 -6.43
C ASP A 2 -2.88 -31.17 -5.97
N ALA A 3 -2.37 -30.44 -4.98
CA ALA A 3 -2.94 -29.15 -4.57
C ALA A 3 -3.03 -28.13 -5.73
N TYR A 4 -2.00 -28.09 -6.59
CA TYR A 4 -1.99 -27.23 -7.77
C TYR A 4 -3.00 -27.70 -8.84
N ARG A 5 -3.15 -29.01 -9.06
CA ARG A 5 -4.21 -29.54 -9.94
C ARG A 5 -5.61 -29.22 -9.42
N THR A 6 -5.83 -29.32 -8.10
CA THR A 6 -7.10 -28.91 -7.48
C THR A 6 -7.36 -27.43 -7.71
N PHE A 7 -6.35 -26.56 -7.50
CA PHE A 7 -6.47 -25.14 -7.78
C PHE A 7 -6.83 -24.86 -9.25
N LEU A 8 -6.18 -25.54 -10.20
CA LEU A 8 -6.50 -25.40 -11.63
C LEU A 8 -7.94 -25.81 -11.94
N GLY A 9 -8.40 -26.95 -11.41
CA GLY A 9 -9.79 -27.38 -11.59
C GLY A 9 -10.82 -26.41 -11.01
N LEU A 10 -10.49 -25.76 -9.89
CA LEU A 10 -11.33 -24.71 -9.30
C LEU A 10 -11.32 -23.41 -10.14
N MET A 11 -10.20 -23.08 -10.79
CA MET A 11 -10.11 -21.91 -11.68
C MET A 11 -10.84 -22.10 -13.03
N GLU A 12 -10.93 -23.34 -13.50
CA GLU A 12 -11.72 -23.72 -14.69
C GLU A 12 -13.23 -23.55 -14.43
N ASP A 13 -13.67 -23.69 -13.19
CA ASP A 13 -15.03 -23.37 -12.77
C ASP A 13 -15.28 -21.86 -12.78
N GLY A 14 -15.84 -21.36 -13.88
CA GLY A 14 -16.16 -19.95 -14.04
C GLY A 14 -17.17 -19.39 -13.04
N GLU A 15 -18.02 -20.23 -12.44
CA GLU A 15 -19.02 -19.80 -11.45
C GLU A 15 -18.35 -19.40 -10.12
N HIS A 16 -17.35 -20.18 -9.69
CA HIS A 16 -16.67 -20.00 -8.40
C HIS A 16 -15.30 -19.31 -8.51
N ARG A 17 -14.86 -18.93 -9.72
CA ARG A 17 -13.54 -18.34 -9.96
C ARG A 17 -13.25 -17.13 -9.06
N GLU A 18 -14.22 -16.24 -8.87
CA GLU A 18 -14.04 -15.06 -8.02
C GLU A 18 -13.68 -15.43 -6.58
N GLU A 19 -14.32 -16.47 -6.02
CA GLU A 19 -14.04 -16.96 -4.68
C GLU A 19 -12.63 -17.57 -4.58
N VAL A 20 -12.21 -18.30 -5.61
CA VAL A 20 -10.86 -18.89 -5.70
C VAL A 20 -9.80 -17.79 -5.75
N LEU A 21 -10.03 -16.74 -6.52
CA LEU A 21 -9.14 -15.57 -6.59
C LEU A 21 -9.12 -14.81 -5.27
N ALA A 22 -10.26 -14.67 -4.59
CA ALA A 22 -10.31 -14.08 -3.25
C ALA A 22 -9.45 -14.85 -2.25
N GLN A 23 -9.49 -16.20 -2.29
CA GLN A 23 -8.64 -17.05 -1.46
C GLN A 23 -7.15 -16.92 -1.81
N LEU A 24 -6.81 -16.85 -3.10
CA LEU A 24 -5.43 -16.66 -3.55
C LEU A 24 -4.85 -15.35 -3.00
N VAL A 25 -5.59 -14.24 -3.13
CA VAL A 25 -5.16 -12.95 -2.61
C VAL A 25 -5.10 -12.97 -1.10
N PHE A 26 -6.11 -13.52 -0.43
CA PHE A 26 -6.11 -13.67 1.02
C PHE A 26 -4.90 -14.46 1.54
N ALA A 27 -4.52 -15.55 0.88
CA ALA A 27 -3.32 -16.32 1.21
C ALA A 27 -2.04 -15.47 1.11
N GLY A 28 -1.94 -14.61 0.09
CA GLY A 28 -0.86 -13.63 -0.02
C GLY A 28 -0.89 -12.56 1.08
N MET A 29 -2.09 -12.11 1.49
CA MET A 29 -2.28 -11.08 2.52
C MET A 29 -1.90 -11.54 3.93
N ILE A 30 -1.96 -12.84 4.23
CA ILE A 30 -1.59 -13.40 5.53
C ILE A 30 -0.13 -13.89 5.57
N ASP A 31 0.54 -13.97 4.42
CA ASP A 31 1.94 -14.34 4.32
C ASP A 31 2.83 -13.09 4.36
N VAL A 32 2.97 -12.57 5.57
CA VAL A 32 3.81 -11.43 5.88
C VAL A 32 4.89 -11.84 6.88
N GLN A 33 6.02 -11.17 6.83
CA GLN A 33 7.13 -11.38 7.75
C GLN A 33 6.69 -11.10 9.19
N ASP A 34 6.80 -12.14 10.05
CA ASP A 34 6.41 -12.12 11.47
C ASP A 34 6.91 -10.89 12.24
N ARG A 35 8.15 -10.49 11.97
CA ARG A 35 8.78 -9.33 12.60
C ARG A 35 9.65 -8.56 11.61
N MET A 36 9.24 -7.34 11.32
CA MET A 36 10.00 -6.35 10.55
C MET A 36 10.91 -5.51 11.46
N LEU A 37 10.50 -5.26 12.71
CA LEU A 37 11.31 -4.46 13.65
C LEU A 37 12.69 -5.11 13.92
N TYR A 38 13.75 -4.40 13.51
CA TYR A 38 15.16 -4.79 13.62
C TYR A 38 15.57 -6.00 12.77
N ASN A 39 14.78 -6.36 11.77
CA ASN A 39 15.12 -7.39 10.80
C ASN A 39 15.38 -6.77 9.43
N ARG A 40 16.03 -7.55 8.56
CA ARG A 40 16.01 -7.26 7.13
C ARG A 40 14.65 -7.63 6.56
N SER A 41 14.25 -6.90 5.52
CA SER A 41 13.06 -7.20 4.73
C SER A 41 13.33 -8.46 3.88
N TYR A 42 12.57 -9.53 4.10
CA TYR A 42 12.64 -10.76 3.28
C TYR A 42 11.28 -11.13 2.67
N THR A 43 10.18 -10.95 3.39
CA THR A 43 8.80 -11.26 2.94
C THR A 43 7.81 -10.22 3.46
N THR A 44 7.98 -8.96 3.03
CA THR A 44 7.32 -7.79 3.63
C THR A 44 6.06 -7.33 2.87
N GLY A 45 5.29 -8.27 2.32
CA GLY A 45 4.03 -7.99 1.63
C GLY A 45 4.02 -8.30 0.13
N HIS A 46 5.16 -8.62 -0.49
CA HIS A 46 5.21 -8.87 -1.94
C HIS A 46 4.26 -9.96 -2.43
N LYS A 47 3.96 -10.97 -1.61
CA LYS A 47 3.02 -12.03 -1.98
C LYS A 47 1.60 -11.52 -2.15
N ALA A 48 1.18 -10.55 -1.33
CA ALA A 48 -0.10 -9.88 -1.50
C ALA A 48 -0.16 -9.21 -2.87
N TYR A 49 0.85 -8.39 -3.19
CA TYR A 49 0.88 -7.64 -4.45
C TYR A 49 0.99 -8.56 -5.66
N ARG A 50 1.79 -9.62 -5.59
CA ARG A 50 1.86 -10.64 -6.65
C ARG A 50 0.54 -11.39 -6.82
N ALA A 51 -0.17 -11.72 -5.73
CA ALA A 51 -1.50 -12.31 -5.84
C ALA A 51 -2.50 -11.36 -6.50
N ARG A 52 -2.49 -10.07 -6.14
CA ARG A 52 -3.25 -9.02 -6.84
C ARG A 52 -2.88 -8.97 -8.33
N SER A 53 -1.59 -8.97 -8.66
CA SER A 53 -1.10 -8.93 -10.04
C SER A 53 -1.61 -10.11 -10.87
N VAL A 54 -1.73 -11.31 -10.28
CA VAL A 54 -2.34 -12.47 -10.95
C VAL A 54 -3.78 -12.20 -11.35
N VAL A 55 -4.57 -11.58 -10.47
CA VAL A 55 -5.95 -11.20 -10.75
C VAL A 55 -6.02 -10.15 -11.85
N GLU A 56 -5.24 -9.07 -11.72
CA GLU A 56 -5.30 -7.94 -12.65
C GLU A 56 -4.80 -8.32 -14.05
N ILE A 57 -3.65 -9.00 -14.14
CA ILE A 57 -3.12 -9.46 -15.43
C ILE A 57 -4.04 -10.54 -16.03
N GLY A 58 -4.49 -11.52 -15.24
CA GLY A 58 -5.39 -12.56 -15.70
C GLY A 58 -6.71 -12.00 -16.26
N SER A 59 -7.26 -10.98 -15.61
CA SER A 59 -8.45 -10.27 -16.08
C SER A 59 -8.16 -9.47 -17.36
N ALA A 60 -7.00 -8.82 -17.46
CA ALA A 60 -6.63 -8.01 -18.61
C ALA A 60 -6.38 -8.85 -19.89
N VAL A 61 -5.74 -10.01 -19.76
CA VAL A 61 -5.44 -10.90 -20.91
C VAL A 61 -6.56 -11.90 -21.22
N GLY A 62 -7.53 -12.02 -20.30
CA GLY A 62 -8.60 -13.01 -20.33
C GLY A 62 -8.16 -14.35 -19.75
N TRP A 63 -9.03 -14.98 -18.95
CA TRP A 63 -8.72 -16.22 -18.21
C TRP A 63 -8.39 -17.42 -19.10
N GLU A 64 -8.90 -17.47 -20.34
CA GLU A 64 -8.54 -18.46 -21.36
C GLU A 64 -7.06 -18.38 -21.77
N ASN A 65 -6.43 -17.21 -21.64
CA ASN A 65 -5.01 -16.96 -21.98
C ASN A 65 -4.11 -16.82 -20.75
N ALA A 66 -4.66 -16.96 -19.53
CA ALA A 66 -3.96 -16.65 -18.28
C ALA A 66 -3.14 -17.83 -17.71
N HIS A 67 -2.92 -18.91 -18.48
CA HIS A 67 -2.24 -20.11 -17.98
C HIS A 67 -0.85 -19.82 -17.39
N ASP A 68 -0.04 -19.01 -18.08
CA ASP A 68 1.30 -18.65 -17.60
C ASP A 68 1.26 -17.74 -16.37
N VAL A 69 0.24 -16.87 -16.29
CA VAL A 69 -0.01 -15.98 -15.15
C VAL A 69 -0.37 -16.82 -13.91
N ILE A 70 -1.27 -17.77 -14.07
CA ILE A 70 -1.68 -18.71 -13.01
C ILE A 70 -0.50 -19.56 -12.55
N TYR A 71 0.28 -20.09 -13.49
CA TYR A 71 1.45 -20.91 -13.18
C TYR A 71 2.48 -20.14 -12.35
N ALA A 72 2.81 -18.92 -12.75
CA ALA A 72 3.74 -18.08 -12.00
C ALA A 72 3.19 -17.69 -10.62
N GLY A 73 1.92 -17.27 -10.57
CA GLY A 73 1.27 -16.73 -9.40
C GLY A 73 0.97 -17.73 -8.30
N ALA A 74 0.18 -18.77 -8.64
CA ALA A 74 -0.30 -19.73 -7.64
C ALA A 74 0.84 -20.50 -6.98
N LEU A 75 1.90 -20.80 -7.74
CA LEU A 75 3.09 -21.46 -7.20
C LEU A 75 3.88 -20.55 -6.26
N ASP A 76 4.01 -19.25 -6.57
CA ASP A 76 4.70 -18.30 -5.68
C ASP A 76 4.00 -18.16 -4.32
N ILE A 77 2.67 -18.13 -4.30
CA ILE A 77 1.90 -18.12 -3.05
C ILE A 77 2.17 -19.38 -2.23
N ALA A 78 2.36 -20.53 -2.88
CA ALA A 78 2.61 -21.81 -2.21
C ALA A 78 4.03 -22.00 -1.65
N VAL A 79 4.97 -21.08 -1.90
CA VAL A 79 6.36 -21.18 -1.38
C VAL A 79 6.52 -20.41 -0.06
N GLY A 80 6.38 -21.11 1.07
CA GLY A 80 6.35 -20.48 2.42
C GLY A 80 4.98 -19.85 2.73
N PRO A 81 4.65 -19.56 4.01
CA PRO A 81 5.52 -19.43 5.18
C PRO A 81 5.51 -20.68 6.06
N ARG A 82 6.39 -20.70 7.08
CA ARG A 82 6.46 -21.80 8.06
C ARG A 82 5.49 -21.60 9.24
N TRP A 83 5.00 -20.38 9.46
CA TRP A 83 4.03 -20.00 10.49
C TRP A 83 3.45 -18.60 10.15
N HIS A 84 2.16 -18.34 10.39
CA HIS A 84 1.49 -17.07 10.10
C HIS A 84 1.26 -16.23 11.37
N SER A 85 2.32 -15.83 12.08
CA SER A 85 2.17 -15.31 13.46
C SER A 85 1.41 -13.98 13.54
N VAL A 86 1.59 -13.08 12.56
CA VAL A 86 0.90 -11.79 12.55
C VAL A 86 -0.60 -11.98 12.32
N TYR A 87 -0.97 -12.93 11.46
CA TYR A 87 -2.36 -13.26 11.23
C TYR A 87 -2.97 -14.01 12.42
N GLU A 88 -2.22 -14.89 13.09
CA GLU A 88 -2.62 -15.50 14.35
C GLU A 88 -2.86 -14.45 15.44
N MET A 89 -1.97 -13.46 15.56
CA MET A 89 -2.16 -12.30 16.45
C MET A 89 -3.47 -11.58 16.11
N ALA A 90 -3.74 -11.30 14.84
CA ALA A 90 -4.98 -10.64 14.41
C ALA A 90 -6.23 -11.47 14.75
N CYS A 91 -6.19 -12.80 14.60
CA CYS A 91 -7.26 -13.68 15.06
C CYS A 91 -7.52 -13.53 16.56
N ASN A 92 -6.46 -13.58 17.37
CA ASN A 92 -6.56 -13.46 18.83
C ASN A 92 -7.03 -12.07 19.28
N VAL A 93 -6.62 -11.02 18.57
CA VAL A 93 -7.10 -9.65 18.79
C VAL A 93 -8.60 -9.56 18.57
N VAL A 94 -9.14 -10.15 17.50
CA VAL A 94 -10.60 -10.21 17.30
C VAL A 94 -11.27 -10.93 18.47
N THR A 95 -10.75 -12.08 18.91
CA THR A 95 -11.31 -12.80 20.06
C THR A 95 -11.32 -11.96 21.34
N ILE A 96 -10.25 -11.21 21.62
CA ILE A 96 -10.15 -10.41 22.86
C ILE A 96 -10.98 -9.13 22.77
N PHE A 97 -10.74 -8.31 21.74
CA PHE A 97 -11.23 -6.94 21.67
C PHE A 97 -12.59 -6.80 21.00
N ILE A 98 -12.96 -7.73 20.12
CA ILE A 98 -14.24 -7.69 19.42
C ILE A 98 -15.26 -8.61 20.08
N GLU A 99 -14.85 -9.84 20.41
CA GLU A 99 -15.75 -10.82 21.02
C GLU A 99 -15.83 -10.70 22.55
N GLY A 100 -14.85 -10.05 23.19
CA GLY A 100 -14.76 -9.98 24.65
C GLY A 100 -14.54 -11.37 25.29
N LYS A 101 -13.83 -12.26 24.59
CA LYS A 101 -13.60 -13.65 25.00
C LYS A 101 -12.15 -13.89 25.39
N GLU A 102 -11.96 -14.89 26.24
CA GLU A 102 -10.63 -15.41 26.55
C GLU A 102 -10.05 -16.20 25.37
N VAL A 103 -8.73 -16.11 25.19
CA VAL A 103 -7.99 -16.94 24.23
C VAL A 103 -7.53 -18.21 24.94
N HIS A 104 -7.78 -19.36 24.32
CA HIS A 104 -7.36 -20.67 24.83
C HIS A 104 -6.45 -21.36 23.80
N ALA A 105 -5.72 -22.39 24.23
CA ALA A 105 -4.88 -23.20 23.34
C ALA A 105 -5.66 -24.02 22.30
N VAL A 106 -7.00 -24.02 22.36
CA VAL A 106 -7.87 -24.66 21.35
C VAL A 106 -8.04 -23.69 20.18
N PRO A 107 -7.63 -24.08 18.95
CA PRO A 107 -7.76 -23.23 17.78
C PRO A 107 -9.23 -22.82 17.55
N GLN A 108 -9.44 -21.52 17.39
CA GLN A 108 -10.72 -20.97 16.95
C GLN A 108 -10.67 -20.81 15.42
N SER A 109 -11.71 -21.25 14.72
CA SER A 109 -11.78 -21.20 13.27
C SER A 109 -13.03 -20.46 12.78
N GLY A 110 -12.93 -19.92 11.57
CA GLY A 110 -14.04 -19.26 10.91
C GLY A 110 -14.17 -17.78 11.24
N THR A 111 -15.29 -17.22 10.81
CA THR A 111 -15.67 -15.81 10.99
C THR A 111 -16.88 -15.81 11.91
N THR A 112 -16.84 -15.02 12.98
CA THR A 112 -17.95 -14.91 13.93
C THR A 112 -19.08 -14.05 13.34
N GLU A 113 -20.29 -14.15 13.91
CA GLU A 113 -21.39 -13.27 13.48
C GLU A 113 -21.07 -11.80 13.76
N ARG A 114 -20.44 -11.52 14.90
CA ARG A 114 -20.01 -10.16 15.25
C ARG A 114 -18.97 -9.62 14.27
N GLU A 115 -18.04 -10.44 13.80
CA GLU A 115 -17.10 -10.05 12.75
C GLU A 115 -17.81 -9.73 11.44
N ARG A 116 -18.84 -10.51 11.05
CA ARG A 116 -19.67 -10.20 9.88
C ARG A 116 -20.43 -8.88 10.03
N GLU A 117 -21.01 -8.62 11.20
CA GLU A 117 -21.68 -7.34 11.50
C GLU A 117 -20.71 -6.16 11.34
N LEU A 118 -19.49 -6.27 11.88
CA LEU A 118 -18.48 -5.22 11.78
C LEU A 118 -17.96 -5.02 10.35
N LEU A 119 -17.86 -6.10 9.55
CA LEU A 119 -17.54 -6.01 8.13
C LEU A 119 -18.61 -5.23 7.34
N ALA A 120 -19.85 -5.19 7.83
CA ALA A 120 -20.96 -4.45 7.23
C ALA A 120 -21.04 -2.98 7.69
N ASN A 121 -20.16 -2.52 8.58
CA ASN A 121 -20.13 -1.12 9.01
C ASN A 121 -19.95 -0.15 7.82
N THR A 122 -20.62 1.00 7.89
CA THR A 122 -20.62 2.02 6.81
C THR A 122 -20.17 3.41 7.28
N GLY A 123 -19.89 3.59 8.58
CA GLY A 123 -19.56 4.90 9.15
C GLY A 123 -18.25 5.49 8.61
N ALA A 124 -18.23 6.81 8.39
CA ALA A 124 -17.03 7.56 8.04
C ALA A 124 -16.17 7.89 9.26
N LEU A 125 -14.86 8.05 9.06
CA LEU A 125 -13.95 8.61 10.05
C LEU A 125 -14.00 10.14 9.97
N THR A 126 -14.01 10.79 11.13
CA THR A 126 -13.75 12.23 11.27
C THR A 126 -12.26 12.50 11.11
N GLU A 127 -11.88 13.75 10.87
CA GLU A 127 -10.47 14.17 10.82
C GLU A 127 -9.73 13.85 12.12
N GLY A 128 -10.38 14.04 13.27
CA GLY A 128 -9.83 13.68 14.58
C GLY A 128 -9.57 12.18 14.71
N GLU A 129 -10.56 11.35 14.35
CA GLU A 129 -10.40 9.88 14.37
C GLU A 129 -9.31 9.39 13.40
N THR A 130 -9.20 10.01 12.21
CA THR A 130 -8.10 9.74 11.27
C THR A 130 -6.75 10.11 11.89
N GLY A 131 -6.64 11.31 12.49
CA GLY A 131 -5.41 11.77 13.13
C GLY A 131 -4.97 10.88 14.30
N GLU A 132 -5.91 10.52 15.19
CA GLU A 132 -5.64 9.63 16.32
C GLU A 132 -5.19 8.24 15.88
N LEU A 133 -5.80 7.68 14.84
CA LEU A 133 -5.38 6.38 14.32
C LEU A 133 -3.98 6.45 13.69
N ILE A 134 -3.69 7.50 12.92
CA ILE A 134 -2.37 7.71 12.34
C ILE A 134 -1.31 7.81 13.44
N GLU A 135 -1.56 8.61 14.48
CA GLU A 135 -0.66 8.75 15.63
C GLU A 135 -0.39 7.39 16.32
N ALA A 136 -1.46 6.64 16.61
CA ALA A 136 -1.36 5.31 17.21
C ALA A 136 -0.56 4.32 16.34
N LEU A 137 -0.66 4.45 15.02
CA LEU A 137 0.07 3.61 14.07
C LEU A 137 1.56 3.95 14.00
N ILE A 138 1.95 5.23 13.98
CA ILE A 138 3.33 5.62 13.61
C ILE A 138 4.13 6.28 14.74
N ARG A 139 3.51 6.57 15.89
CA ARG A 139 4.15 7.23 17.05
C ARG A 139 3.96 6.51 18.36
N GLU A 140 2.89 5.75 18.53
CA GLU A 140 2.65 4.97 19.75
C GLU A 140 3.16 3.53 19.61
N HIS A 141 3.45 2.90 20.75
CA HIS A 141 3.85 1.50 20.78
C HIS A 141 2.61 0.59 20.73
N GLU A 142 2.78 -0.62 20.18
CA GLU A 142 1.82 -1.71 20.39
C GLU A 142 1.52 -1.86 21.91
N PRO A 143 0.25 -1.96 22.33
CA PRO A 143 -0.95 -2.27 21.55
C PRO A 143 -1.80 -1.08 21.06
N ALA A 144 -1.32 0.16 21.06
CA ALA A 144 -2.15 1.35 20.78
C ALA A 144 -2.99 1.26 19.49
N TYR A 145 -2.38 0.85 18.37
CA TYR A 145 -3.11 0.71 17.10
C TYR A 145 -4.20 -0.38 17.15
N ILE A 146 -4.01 -1.44 17.94
CA ILE A 146 -4.99 -2.53 18.12
C ILE A 146 -6.23 -1.98 18.82
N GLU A 147 -6.02 -1.22 19.89
CA GLU A 147 -7.09 -0.60 20.67
C GLU A 147 -7.86 0.41 19.81
N LYS A 148 -7.16 1.25 19.05
CA LYS A 148 -7.79 2.26 18.18
C LYS A 148 -8.57 1.64 17.02
N ILE A 149 -8.03 0.64 16.31
CA ILE A 149 -8.76 -0.05 15.24
C ILE A 149 -10.03 -0.71 15.81
N SER A 150 -9.92 -1.39 16.95
CA SER A 150 -11.07 -2.06 17.58
C SER A 150 -12.14 -1.06 18.03
N ALA A 151 -11.74 0.06 18.64
CA ALA A 151 -12.66 1.12 19.03
C ALA A 151 -13.41 1.72 17.83
N LEU A 152 -12.72 1.97 16.71
CA LEU A 152 -13.35 2.46 15.48
C LEU A 152 -14.36 1.46 14.91
N LEU A 153 -14.00 0.17 14.86
CA LEU A 153 -14.93 -0.88 14.42
C LEU A 153 -16.17 -0.93 15.31
N LEU A 154 -16.00 -0.94 16.63
CA LEU A 154 -17.11 -0.97 17.58
C LEU A 154 -17.97 0.31 17.53
N ALA A 155 -17.38 1.45 17.13
CA ALA A 155 -18.09 2.70 16.88
C ALA A 155 -18.82 2.75 15.52
N GLY A 156 -18.88 1.62 14.79
CA GLY A 156 -19.61 1.52 13.52
C GLY A 156 -18.86 2.08 12.31
N LYS A 157 -17.54 2.31 12.43
CA LYS A 157 -16.72 2.81 11.32
C LYS A 157 -16.46 1.71 10.31
N ALA A 158 -16.56 2.07 9.04
CA ALA A 158 -16.37 1.15 7.93
C ALA A 158 -14.90 0.69 7.86
N PRO A 159 -14.63 -0.63 7.80
CA PRO A 159 -13.28 -1.17 7.62
C PRO A 159 -12.50 -0.52 6.47
N ARG A 160 -13.15 -0.26 5.33
CA ARG A 160 -12.51 0.39 4.18
C ARG A 160 -12.06 1.83 4.48
N ARG A 161 -12.77 2.56 5.35
CA ARG A 161 -12.38 3.91 5.78
C ARG A 161 -11.30 3.88 6.86
N ILE A 162 -11.22 2.82 7.65
CA ILE A 162 -10.05 2.57 8.52
C ILE A 162 -8.80 2.30 7.66
N ILE A 163 -8.93 1.55 6.56
CA ILE A 163 -7.84 1.32 5.60
C ILE A 163 -7.35 2.63 4.99
N ASP A 164 -8.23 3.57 4.64
CA ASP A 164 -7.81 4.89 4.13
C ASP A 164 -6.84 5.59 5.10
N ALA A 165 -7.13 5.57 6.40
CA ALA A 165 -6.27 6.16 7.42
C ALA A 165 -4.95 5.38 7.59
N ILE A 166 -4.99 4.05 7.50
CA ILE A 166 -3.77 3.21 7.51
C ILE A 166 -2.88 3.52 6.29
N GLN A 167 -3.46 3.72 5.10
CA GLN A 167 -2.72 4.12 3.90
C GLN A 167 -2.05 5.49 4.10
N LEU A 168 -2.74 6.47 4.69
CA LEU A 168 -2.13 7.77 5.03
C LEU A 168 -1.01 7.66 6.07
N ALA A 169 -1.12 6.74 7.03
CA ALA A 169 -0.08 6.44 8.00
C ALA A 169 1.16 5.83 7.30
N ALA A 170 0.97 4.82 6.45
CA ALA A 170 2.04 4.20 5.67
C ALA A 170 2.73 5.22 4.74
N ALA A 171 1.95 6.07 4.06
CA ALA A 171 2.49 7.15 3.23
C ALA A 171 3.29 8.17 4.04
N GLN A 172 2.87 8.48 5.28
CA GLN A 172 3.64 9.35 6.17
C GLN A 172 4.99 8.73 6.54
N VAL A 173 5.04 7.41 6.81
CA VAL A 173 6.32 6.71 7.07
C VAL A 173 7.25 6.81 5.85
N VAL A 174 6.71 6.68 4.63
CA VAL A 174 7.49 6.89 3.41
C VAL A 174 7.99 8.33 3.30
N LEU A 175 7.11 9.31 3.49
CA LEU A 175 7.42 10.74 3.37
C LEU A 175 8.49 11.19 4.38
N GLU A 176 8.52 10.61 5.57
CA GLU A 176 9.52 10.91 6.59
C GLU A 176 10.78 10.05 6.49
N THR A 177 10.81 9.05 5.62
CA THR A 177 12.00 8.23 5.41
C THR A 177 13.03 9.01 4.62
N ASP A 178 14.25 9.08 5.16
CA ASP A 178 15.41 9.67 4.52
C ASP A 178 16.48 8.61 4.18
N GLY A 179 17.28 8.93 3.17
CA GLY A 179 18.37 8.10 2.68
C GLY A 179 17.90 7.09 1.61
N PRO A 180 18.53 7.09 0.43
CA PRO A 180 18.04 6.34 -0.74
C PRO A 180 17.98 4.82 -0.57
N ASN A 181 18.74 4.27 0.40
CA ASN A 181 18.81 2.83 0.68
C ASN A 181 17.83 2.36 1.77
N ASN A 182 17.03 3.26 2.37
CA ASN A 182 16.28 2.95 3.58
C ASN A 182 14.78 2.73 3.34
N PHE A 183 14.36 2.65 2.07
CA PHE A 183 12.95 2.55 1.69
C PHE A 183 12.39 1.14 1.66
N SER A 184 13.20 0.08 1.85
CA SER A 184 12.71 -1.29 1.73
C SER A 184 11.53 -1.59 2.66
N MET A 185 11.61 -1.25 3.96
CA MET A 185 10.47 -1.48 4.87
C MET A 185 9.27 -0.56 4.57
N PRO A 186 9.44 0.77 4.45
CA PRO A 186 8.32 1.67 4.14
C PRO A 186 7.59 1.33 2.84
N GLN A 187 8.32 1.02 1.76
CA GLN A 187 7.72 0.83 0.45
C GLN A 187 6.89 -0.45 0.38
N HIS A 188 7.39 -1.58 0.91
CA HIS A 188 6.62 -2.84 0.91
C HIS A 188 5.45 -2.80 1.90
N THR A 189 5.60 -2.05 3.00
CA THR A 189 4.47 -1.77 3.90
C THR A 189 3.38 -1.01 3.18
N TYR A 190 3.75 0.01 2.39
CA TYR A 190 2.80 0.78 1.60
C TYR A 190 2.13 -0.09 0.51
N GLU A 191 2.91 -0.88 -0.22
CA GLU A 191 2.45 -1.85 -1.22
C GLU A 191 1.40 -2.81 -0.64
N TYR A 192 1.63 -3.33 0.56
CA TYR A 192 0.66 -4.15 1.28
C TYR A 192 -0.64 -3.38 1.59
N CYS A 193 -0.54 -2.15 2.07
CA CYS A 193 -1.70 -1.32 2.42
C CYS A 193 -2.53 -0.94 1.18
N ASN A 194 -1.87 -0.66 0.05
CA ASN A 194 -2.54 -0.45 -1.23
C ASN A 194 -3.27 -1.73 -1.69
N THR A 195 -2.59 -2.89 -1.64
CA THR A 195 -3.20 -4.19 -1.97
C THR A 195 -4.39 -4.51 -1.07
N LEU A 196 -4.32 -4.18 0.22
CA LEU A 196 -5.43 -4.36 1.15
C LEU A 196 -6.64 -3.50 0.76
N GLY A 197 -6.42 -2.23 0.41
CA GLY A 197 -7.48 -1.34 -0.08
C GLY A 197 -8.15 -1.93 -1.33
N TRP A 198 -7.35 -2.34 -2.30
CA TRP A 198 -7.82 -3.00 -3.51
C TRP A 198 -8.59 -4.30 -3.20
N PHE A 199 -8.09 -5.14 -2.28
CA PHE A 199 -8.76 -6.38 -1.90
C PHE A 199 -10.15 -6.14 -1.30
N TYR A 200 -10.29 -5.10 -0.48
CA TYR A 200 -11.59 -4.70 0.06
C TYR A 200 -12.56 -4.19 -0.99
N ASP A 201 -12.04 -3.50 -2.01
CA ASP A 201 -12.84 -2.93 -3.10
C ASP A 201 -13.29 -4.01 -4.11
N ASN A 202 -12.57 -5.13 -4.23
CA ASN A 202 -12.83 -6.15 -5.24
C ASN A 202 -13.40 -7.49 -4.71
N PHE A 203 -13.22 -7.83 -3.44
CA PHE A 203 -13.62 -9.15 -2.93
C PHE A 203 -14.37 -9.11 -1.60
N ALA A 204 -15.49 -9.83 -1.52
CA ALA A 204 -16.19 -10.11 -0.27
C ALA A 204 -15.61 -11.35 0.43
N HIS A 205 -14.52 -11.17 1.20
CA HIS A 205 -13.89 -12.28 1.92
C HIS A 205 -14.25 -12.27 3.43
N PRO A 206 -14.71 -13.38 4.03
CA PRO A 206 -15.22 -13.38 5.40
C PRO A 206 -14.12 -13.18 6.46
N GLN A 207 -12.85 -13.41 6.12
CA GLN A 207 -11.71 -13.26 7.04
C GLN A 207 -10.98 -11.91 6.92
N ARG A 208 -11.46 -10.99 6.07
CA ARG A 208 -10.71 -9.76 5.74
C ARG A 208 -10.63 -8.74 6.88
N LEU A 209 -11.48 -8.83 7.92
CA LEU A 209 -11.45 -7.88 9.05
C LEU A 209 -10.10 -7.92 9.77
N LYS A 210 -9.57 -9.13 9.98
CA LYS A 210 -8.29 -9.39 10.65
C LYS A 210 -7.10 -8.69 9.95
N LEU A 211 -7.18 -8.50 8.65
CA LEU A 211 -6.13 -7.85 7.86
C LEU A 211 -5.93 -6.37 8.24
N LEU A 212 -6.91 -5.72 8.89
CA LEU A 212 -6.71 -4.38 9.46
C LEU A 212 -5.60 -4.37 10.52
N TYR A 213 -5.57 -5.39 11.37
CA TYR A 213 -4.56 -5.52 12.43
C TYR A 213 -3.20 -5.97 11.87
N VAL A 214 -3.20 -6.79 10.81
CA VAL A 214 -1.97 -7.14 10.08
C VAL A 214 -1.34 -5.90 9.47
N ALA A 215 -2.12 -5.07 8.75
CA ALA A 215 -1.66 -3.81 8.21
C ALA A 215 -1.17 -2.85 9.31
N GLY A 216 -1.91 -2.75 10.42
CA GLY A 216 -1.52 -1.95 11.57
C GLY A 216 -0.15 -2.35 12.15
N SER A 217 0.08 -3.65 12.31
CA SER A 217 1.37 -4.19 12.76
C SER A 217 2.50 -3.86 11.79
N MET A 218 2.29 -4.03 10.48
CA MET A 218 3.31 -3.71 9.47
C MET A 218 3.69 -2.23 9.50
N VAL A 219 2.69 -1.33 9.52
CA VAL A 219 2.91 0.13 9.59
C VAL A 219 3.65 0.51 10.87
N ASN A 220 3.23 -0.02 12.02
CA ASN A 220 3.86 0.28 13.30
C ASN A 220 5.32 -0.19 13.33
N GLN A 221 5.58 -1.42 12.91
CA GLN A 221 6.93 -1.96 12.88
C GLN A 221 7.84 -1.23 11.89
N ALA A 222 7.32 -0.83 10.72
CA ALA A 222 8.06 -0.02 9.75
C ALA A 222 8.39 1.35 10.33
N ALA A 223 7.43 2.06 10.94
CA ALA A 223 7.65 3.36 11.56
C ALA A 223 8.74 3.29 12.64
N TRP A 224 8.63 2.33 13.57
CA TRP A 224 9.63 2.15 14.64
C TRP A 224 10.99 1.68 14.12
N ASN A 225 11.04 0.92 13.02
CA ASN A 225 12.30 0.57 12.39
C ASN A 225 13.01 1.81 11.83
N GLN A 226 12.30 2.71 11.17
CA GLN A 226 12.86 3.96 10.66
C GLN A 226 13.30 4.90 11.77
N THR A 227 12.49 5.04 12.83
CA THR A 227 12.80 5.85 14.00
C THR A 227 14.11 5.41 14.66
N HIS A 228 14.21 4.14 15.03
CA HIS A 228 15.39 3.64 15.76
C HIS A 228 16.65 3.54 14.90
N SER A 229 16.49 3.41 13.58
CA SER A 229 17.62 3.42 12.65
C SER A 229 18.12 4.84 12.34
N GLY A 230 17.44 5.88 12.84
CA GLY A 230 17.81 7.29 12.61
C GLY A 230 17.46 7.78 11.20
N TRP A 231 16.58 7.09 10.49
CA TRP A 231 16.18 7.39 9.11
C TRP A 231 14.88 8.17 9.02
N LEU A 232 14.19 8.40 10.14
CA LEU A 232 12.97 9.19 10.18
C LEU A 232 13.32 10.67 10.38
N LYS A 233 12.96 11.51 9.40
CA LYS A 233 13.06 12.97 9.44
C LYS A 233 11.68 13.59 9.24
N SER A 234 11.11 14.09 10.33
CA SER A 234 9.89 14.88 10.24
C SER A 234 10.25 16.34 9.97
N ALA A 235 9.90 16.84 8.79
CA ALA A 235 10.08 18.23 8.41
C ALA A 235 8.74 18.81 7.92
N SER A 236 8.48 20.07 8.25
CA SER A 236 7.33 20.79 7.71
C SER A 236 7.53 20.96 6.20
N VAL A 237 6.64 20.35 5.41
CA VAL A 237 6.57 20.56 3.97
C VAL A 237 6.02 21.97 3.70
N ARG A 238 6.75 22.77 2.93
CA ARG A 238 6.34 24.14 2.56
C ARG A 238 6.62 24.38 1.08
N ALA A 239 5.75 25.15 0.44
CA ALA A 239 5.99 25.63 -0.92
C ALA A 239 7.27 26.50 -0.96
N PRO A 240 8.06 26.45 -2.05
CA PRO A 240 9.22 27.32 -2.23
C PRO A 240 8.84 28.79 -2.31
N SER A 241 9.72 29.67 -1.85
CA SER A 241 9.53 31.12 -1.94
C SER A 241 9.33 31.57 -3.39
N GLY A 242 8.31 32.39 -3.63
CA GLY A 242 8.00 32.92 -4.97
C GLY A 242 7.18 31.98 -5.85
N ALA A 243 6.76 30.81 -5.35
CA ALA A 243 5.86 29.90 -6.07
C ALA A 243 4.50 30.53 -6.39
N ASP A 244 4.05 31.48 -5.55
CA ASP A 244 2.83 32.28 -5.73
C ASP A 244 2.82 33.15 -7.01
N ARG A 245 3.98 33.33 -7.64
CA ARG A 245 4.14 34.10 -8.88
C ARG A 245 4.17 33.24 -10.14
N LEU A 246 4.05 31.92 -9.99
CA LEU A 246 4.11 30.95 -11.08
C LEU A 246 2.71 30.44 -11.39
N ASN A 247 2.47 30.10 -12.65
CA ASN A 247 1.28 29.33 -13.03
C ASN A 247 1.52 27.82 -12.80
N GLY A 248 0.46 27.02 -12.85
CA GLY A 248 0.55 25.57 -12.66
C GLY A 248 1.56 24.88 -13.57
N GLN A 249 1.65 25.28 -14.85
CA GLN A 249 2.61 24.70 -15.80
C GLN A 249 4.06 24.93 -15.38
N GLN A 250 4.40 26.15 -14.96
CA GLN A 250 5.75 26.48 -14.47
C GLN A 250 6.09 25.74 -13.17
N ILE A 251 5.11 25.47 -12.31
CA ILE A 251 5.30 24.66 -11.10
C ILE A 251 5.58 23.20 -11.48
N ILE A 252 4.81 22.64 -12.43
CA ILE A 252 5.02 21.28 -12.94
C ILE A 252 6.40 21.11 -13.56
N GLU A 253 6.84 22.05 -14.39
CA GLU A 253 8.18 22.01 -15.00
C GLU A 253 9.29 21.93 -13.93
N ARG A 254 9.13 22.65 -12.81
CA ARG A 254 10.08 22.61 -11.68
C ARG A 254 9.98 21.31 -10.89
N LEU A 255 8.77 20.79 -10.68
CA LEU A 255 8.55 19.48 -10.07
C LEU A 255 9.23 18.37 -10.88
N GLU A 256 9.02 18.33 -12.19
CA GLU A 256 9.62 17.31 -13.06
C GLU A 256 11.15 17.42 -13.09
N ALA A 257 11.68 18.64 -13.11
CA ALA A 257 13.12 18.86 -13.00
C ALA A 257 13.68 18.36 -11.66
N ALA A 258 13.00 18.61 -10.55
CA ALA A 258 13.40 18.12 -9.23
C ALA A 258 13.34 16.58 -9.13
N LEU A 259 12.29 15.97 -9.68
CA LEU A 259 12.14 14.51 -9.75
C LEU A 259 13.27 13.90 -10.57
N ALA A 260 13.56 14.46 -11.75
CA ALA A 260 14.64 13.99 -12.62
C ALA A 260 16.04 14.19 -12.02
N ALA A 261 16.21 15.24 -11.20
CA ALA A 261 17.42 15.49 -10.42
C ALA A 261 17.56 14.60 -9.17
N LEU A 262 16.55 13.77 -8.87
CA LEU A 262 16.48 12.97 -7.64
C LEU A 262 16.60 13.83 -6.37
N ASP A 263 15.96 15.01 -6.40
CA ASP A 263 15.88 15.93 -5.26
C ASP A 263 14.52 15.78 -4.57
N PRO A 264 14.42 14.99 -3.50
CA PRO A 264 13.14 14.76 -2.84
C PRO A 264 12.62 15.99 -2.09
N GLY A 265 13.51 16.84 -1.55
CA GLY A 265 13.09 18.05 -0.85
C GLY A 265 12.39 19.02 -1.79
N GLU A 266 13.02 19.32 -2.94
CA GLU A 266 12.42 20.17 -3.97
C GLU A 266 11.19 19.51 -4.60
N SER A 267 11.20 18.20 -4.85
CA SER A 267 10.04 17.49 -5.42
C SER A 267 8.80 17.61 -4.53
N VAL A 268 8.96 17.41 -3.22
CA VAL A 268 7.87 17.54 -2.25
C VAL A 268 7.43 19.00 -2.13
N ALA A 269 8.37 19.95 -2.14
CA ALA A 269 8.06 21.38 -2.05
C ALA A 269 7.27 21.89 -3.27
N TRP A 270 7.67 21.53 -4.50
CA TRP A 270 6.94 21.90 -5.71
C TRP A 270 5.58 21.20 -5.82
N THR A 271 5.47 19.96 -5.33
CA THR A 271 4.17 19.28 -5.22
C THR A 271 3.25 20.05 -4.26
N ARG A 272 3.75 20.48 -3.10
CA ARG A 272 2.99 21.33 -2.16
C ARG A 272 2.58 22.65 -2.81
N ALA A 273 3.48 23.31 -3.52
CA ALA A 273 3.17 24.55 -4.24
C ALA A 273 2.02 24.38 -5.26
N TYR A 274 1.98 23.25 -5.97
CA TYR A 274 0.90 22.96 -6.91
C TYR A 274 -0.45 22.70 -6.20
N LEU A 275 -0.42 22.02 -5.06
CA LEU A 275 -1.63 21.79 -4.25
C LEU A 275 -2.19 23.11 -3.69
N ASP A 276 -1.29 23.99 -3.23
CA ASP A 276 -1.63 25.28 -2.63
C ASP A 276 -2.12 26.30 -3.69
N SER A 277 -1.75 26.15 -4.97
CA SER A 277 -2.16 27.07 -6.04
C SER A 277 -3.64 26.94 -6.45
N GLY A 278 -4.29 25.82 -6.09
CA GLY A 278 -5.68 25.54 -6.45
C GLY A 278 -5.89 25.07 -7.90
N GLU A 279 -4.81 24.77 -8.62
CA GLU A 279 -4.83 24.21 -9.98
C GLU A 279 -5.46 22.80 -10.02
N ASP A 280 -5.69 22.30 -11.24
CA ASP A 280 -6.30 20.98 -11.45
C ASP A 280 -5.38 19.83 -10.98
N ARG A 281 -5.80 19.15 -9.92
CA ARG A 281 -5.09 18.00 -9.34
C ARG A 281 -4.95 16.82 -10.32
N ASN A 282 -5.85 16.69 -11.30
CA ASN A 282 -5.72 15.63 -12.31
C ASN A 282 -4.46 15.81 -13.17
N HIS A 283 -4.11 17.05 -13.47
CA HIS A 283 -2.88 17.33 -14.22
C HIS A 283 -1.66 16.92 -13.38
N LEU A 284 -1.59 17.31 -12.10
CA LEU A 284 -0.52 16.86 -11.20
C LEU A 284 -0.42 15.34 -11.14
N THR A 285 -1.53 14.63 -10.92
CA THR A 285 -1.57 13.16 -10.89
C THR A 285 -1.05 12.55 -12.19
N GLN A 286 -1.46 13.09 -13.34
CA GLN A 286 -0.99 12.61 -14.65
C GLN A 286 0.53 12.80 -14.81
N ARG A 287 1.06 13.96 -14.39
CA ARG A 287 2.49 14.25 -14.51
C ARG A 287 3.33 13.40 -13.56
N LEU A 288 2.86 13.17 -12.33
CA LEU A 288 3.49 12.25 -11.39
C LEU A 288 3.49 10.80 -11.94
N ALA A 289 2.37 10.34 -12.52
CA ALA A 289 2.27 9.02 -13.11
C ALA A 289 3.26 8.84 -14.28
N LEU A 290 3.32 9.82 -15.19
CA LEU A 290 4.26 9.79 -16.31
C LEU A 290 5.71 9.77 -15.82
N MET A 291 6.04 10.61 -14.84
CA MET A 291 7.40 10.62 -14.28
C MET A 291 7.75 9.28 -13.66
N ALA A 292 6.89 8.72 -12.80
CA ALA A 292 7.11 7.41 -12.18
C ALA A 292 7.35 6.30 -13.22
N ALA A 293 6.56 6.26 -14.30
CA ALA A 293 6.71 5.28 -15.39
C ALA A 293 8.05 5.41 -16.14
N ARG A 294 8.69 6.60 -16.13
CA ARG A 294 9.98 6.83 -16.80
C ARG A 294 11.17 6.34 -15.98
N PHE A 295 11.07 6.26 -14.65
CA PHE A 295 12.14 5.76 -13.79
C PHE A 295 12.27 4.23 -13.94
N GLY A 296 13.41 3.74 -14.41
CA GLY A 296 13.67 2.31 -14.63
C GLY A 296 14.50 1.63 -13.53
N ASN A 297 15.01 0.44 -13.88
CA ASN A 297 16.07 -0.33 -13.20
C ASN A 297 15.77 -0.91 -11.81
N ASP A 298 14.61 -0.62 -11.24
CA ASP A 298 14.03 -1.33 -10.09
C ASP A 298 12.50 -1.18 -10.19
N PRO A 299 11.71 -2.28 -10.10
CA PRO A 299 10.26 -2.22 -10.27
C PRO A 299 9.57 -1.30 -9.25
N HIS A 300 10.11 -1.17 -8.03
CA HIS A 300 9.50 -0.34 -6.98
C HIS A 300 9.50 1.15 -7.37
N ASN A 301 10.43 1.59 -8.22
CA ASN A 301 10.48 2.97 -8.71
C ASN A 301 9.27 3.35 -9.58
N GLN A 302 8.64 2.37 -10.22
CA GLN A 302 7.45 2.57 -11.05
C GLN A 302 6.19 2.25 -10.26
N GLU A 303 6.22 1.13 -9.55
CA GLU A 303 5.08 0.54 -8.88
C GLU A 303 4.58 1.38 -7.69
N ILE A 304 5.46 1.70 -6.74
CA ILE A 304 5.05 2.30 -5.47
C ILE A 304 4.43 3.70 -5.66
N PRO A 305 4.99 4.60 -6.49
CA PRO A 305 4.32 5.85 -6.81
C PRO A 305 2.94 5.63 -7.46
N GLN A 306 2.80 4.65 -8.36
CA GLN A 306 1.51 4.36 -9.00
C GLN A 306 0.47 3.84 -7.99
N CYS A 307 0.88 3.01 -7.03
CA CYS A 307 0.03 2.60 -5.90
C CYS A 307 -0.47 3.81 -5.10
N MET A 308 0.38 4.82 -4.89
CA MET A 308 -0.02 6.07 -4.20
C MET A 308 -1.02 6.90 -5.00
N LEU A 309 -0.86 6.94 -6.32
CA LEU A 309 -1.80 7.65 -7.21
C LEU A 309 -3.15 6.92 -7.30
N GLU A 310 -3.15 5.59 -7.34
CA GLU A 310 -4.36 4.78 -7.25
C GLU A 310 -5.10 5.04 -5.94
N ASP A 311 -4.39 5.02 -4.81
CA ASP A 311 -4.98 5.28 -3.52
C ASP A 311 -5.49 6.73 -3.41
N TYR A 312 -4.81 7.71 -4.01
CA TYR A 312 -5.27 9.10 -4.00
C TYR A 312 -6.67 9.25 -4.60
N ASP A 313 -6.96 8.54 -5.68
CA ASP A 313 -8.28 8.55 -6.32
C ASP A 313 -9.36 7.94 -5.41
N LYS A 314 -9.03 6.83 -4.74
CA LYS A 314 -9.98 6.00 -3.98
C LYS A 314 -10.15 6.41 -2.51
N ASN A 315 -9.14 7.03 -1.93
CA ASN A 315 -9.07 7.39 -0.52
C ASN A 315 -10.00 8.58 -0.22
N ARG A 316 -10.75 8.50 0.89
CA ARG A 316 -11.75 9.51 1.29
C ARG A 316 -11.37 10.29 2.55
N CYS A 317 -10.17 10.14 3.08
CA CYS A 317 -9.70 10.99 4.17
C CYS A 317 -9.48 12.43 3.68
N GLY A 318 -9.71 13.41 4.57
CA GLY A 318 -9.55 14.83 4.24
C GLY A 318 -8.12 15.22 3.83
N ASP A 319 -7.11 14.58 4.43
CA ASP A 319 -5.68 14.81 4.13
C ASP A 319 -5.11 13.82 3.09
N ARG A 320 -5.93 13.38 2.12
CA ARG A 320 -5.46 12.44 1.08
C ARG A 320 -4.37 13.01 0.16
N GLU A 321 -4.22 14.33 0.09
CA GLU A 321 -3.15 14.98 -0.67
C GLU A 321 -1.75 14.59 -0.19
N ARG A 322 -1.62 14.11 1.05
CA ARG A 322 -0.40 13.48 1.58
C ARG A 322 0.12 12.35 0.69
N LEU A 323 -0.77 11.62 0.01
CA LEU A 323 -0.39 10.55 -0.93
C LEU A 323 0.39 11.09 -2.13
N LEU A 324 0.02 12.27 -2.64
CA LEU A 324 0.74 12.91 -3.74
C LEU A 324 2.13 13.42 -3.30
N LEU A 325 2.24 13.92 -2.07
CA LEU A 325 3.53 14.30 -1.50
C LEU A 325 4.45 13.09 -1.31
N ALA A 326 3.94 12.00 -0.74
CA ALA A 326 4.68 10.76 -0.59
C ALA A 326 5.09 10.17 -1.96
N CYS A 327 4.22 10.27 -2.96
CA CYS A 327 4.49 9.85 -4.34
C CYS A 327 5.68 10.62 -4.92
N ALA A 328 5.68 11.95 -4.84
CA ALA A 328 6.80 12.77 -5.30
C ALA A 328 8.09 12.45 -4.52
N HIS A 329 7.98 12.29 -3.20
CA HIS A 329 9.11 11.98 -2.32
C HIS A 329 9.80 10.67 -2.70
N ILE A 330 9.06 9.57 -2.80
CA ILE A 330 9.66 8.26 -3.07
C ILE A 330 10.18 8.14 -4.50
N THR A 331 9.50 8.80 -5.45
CA THR A 331 9.94 8.89 -6.84
C THR A 331 11.34 9.50 -6.93
N ALA A 332 11.60 10.59 -6.21
CA ALA A 332 12.92 11.23 -6.17
C ALA A 332 13.92 10.57 -5.20
N SER A 333 13.47 9.98 -4.10
CA SER A 333 14.35 9.51 -3.01
C SER A 333 14.89 8.10 -3.20
N HIS A 334 14.05 7.15 -3.66
CA HIS A 334 14.45 5.75 -3.68
C HIS A 334 15.63 5.55 -4.63
N ARG A 335 16.57 4.69 -4.25
CA ARG A 335 17.76 4.41 -5.05
C ARG A 335 17.39 4.06 -6.50
N LYS A 336 18.03 4.77 -7.44
CA LYS A 336 18.04 4.41 -8.85
C LYS A 336 19.35 3.70 -9.18
N TYR A 337 19.28 2.66 -9.98
CA TYR A 337 20.45 1.93 -10.47
C TYR A 337 20.74 2.35 -11.90
N GLY A 338 22.01 2.46 -12.29
CA GLY A 338 22.41 2.74 -13.67
C GLY A 338 21.82 4.05 -14.25
N ASP A 339 21.56 4.04 -15.55
CA ASP A 339 20.89 5.15 -16.24
C ASP A 339 19.39 5.06 -16.01
N THR A 340 18.90 5.96 -15.17
CA THR A 340 17.54 5.99 -14.65
C THR A 340 16.46 6.06 -15.73
N PHE A 341 16.77 6.67 -16.87
CA PHE A 341 15.81 6.91 -17.95
C PHE A 341 16.03 6.01 -19.17
N GLU A 342 17.00 5.08 -19.12
CA GLU A 342 17.32 4.21 -20.27
C GLU A 342 16.10 3.47 -20.79
N ALA A 343 15.35 2.80 -19.92
CA ALA A 343 14.16 2.04 -20.31
C ALA A 343 13.13 2.94 -20.98
N SER A 344 12.86 4.12 -20.40
CA SER A 344 11.89 5.07 -20.95
C SER A 344 12.27 5.56 -22.35
N ARG A 345 13.53 5.94 -22.56
CA ARG A 345 14.03 6.38 -23.87
C ARG A 345 13.97 5.25 -24.88
N ARG A 346 14.35 4.03 -24.48
CA ARG A 346 14.32 2.85 -25.35
C ARG A 346 12.90 2.49 -25.79
N PHE A 347 11.93 2.50 -24.86
CA PHE A 347 10.52 2.27 -25.21
C PHE A 347 9.94 3.44 -26.02
N GLY A 348 10.29 4.68 -25.67
CA GLY A 348 9.90 5.88 -26.42
C GLY A 348 10.37 5.85 -27.87
N GLU A 349 11.62 5.48 -28.11
CA GLU A 349 12.18 5.28 -29.45
C GLU A 349 11.49 4.14 -30.20
N ALA A 350 11.29 2.97 -29.55
CA ALA A 350 10.68 1.81 -30.18
C ALA A 350 9.20 2.03 -30.56
N MET A 351 8.47 2.81 -29.76
CA MET A 351 7.04 3.06 -29.93
C MET A 351 6.72 4.40 -30.61
N GLY A 352 7.73 5.26 -30.84
CA GLY A 352 7.54 6.60 -31.41
C GLY A 352 6.87 7.60 -30.45
N LEU A 353 7.09 7.46 -29.14
CA LEU A 353 6.49 8.28 -28.08
C LEU A 353 7.51 9.30 -27.54
N ALA A 354 7.41 10.55 -28.00
CA ALA A 354 8.33 11.62 -27.62
C ALA A 354 8.29 11.98 -26.13
N GLU A 355 7.14 11.82 -25.46
CA GLU A 355 7.01 12.07 -24.02
C GLU A 355 7.81 11.13 -23.11
N LEU A 356 8.28 9.99 -23.64
CA LEU A 356 9.11 9.02 -22.92
C LEU A 356 10.61 9.19 -23.20
N GLN A 357 10.97 10.03 -24.17
CA GLN A 357 12.36 10.41 -24.46
C GLN A 357 12.86 11.42 -23.44
#